data_AF-A0A9J7LYE3-F1
#
_entry.id   AF-A0A9J7LYE3-F1
#
_cell.length_a   1.000
_cell.length_b   1.000
_cell.length_c   1.000
_cell.angle_alpha   90.00
_cell.angle_beta   90.00
_cell.angle_gamma   90.00
#
_symmetry.space_group_name_H-M   'P 1'
#
loop_
_entity.id
_entity.type
_entity.pdbx_description
1 polymer ?
#
loop_
_entity_poly.entity_id
_entity_poly.type
_entity_poly.pdbx_seq_one_letter_code
_entity_poly.pdbx_strand_id
1 'polypeptide(L)'
;MSPTKAANHKNSGGPGSQSLPAAEIILYTVGFCCPAAYSIYCVYVVSMENEIELLGGKQNVSAFLGRRMDATDFEWTFWKTWFKNGLFGCFLGHVIVSNMVKRFIPKYKKECILAYSFLSLYCVIGLKPLALLTLHSLLFYAAAVLRSKLLCWGMGTFLMATLNSSLFRVLQYKLAGSESTYYLVLSITAISILRQVSFSLDVCRRKDKKVCSVVDLLVYNFYIPLAFLGPVVTYDTFQEHFKNSTVVDKARAVRVCWYICRVTTWAVFTEMACHFLYFCALEQNGHFLHVKYVIFYGMTSALATLDGVETPPLPRCVSTCYSFRTTWKYFDSGLNIFLVRYVYIPLGGSRKGLMWQLLGSAACFSFVCFWHGGHDNIAMWSVFNWAGIVVESLGAALIKTSTAQTYLNTYSLRNLRRMKAAMFAPVATLLIINNLVFVGGRQAGSVYFHKLLTYNFPVGTLGLLFTMYCSVQLIFELERVFYKKSKMD
;
A
#
# COMPACT_ATOMS: atom_id res chain seq x y z
N MET A 1 46.18 -20.03 -31.90
CA MET A 1 46.35 -19.56 -30.50
C MET A 1 45.77 -18.15 -30.46
N SER A 2 44.73 -17.80 -29.70
CA SER A 2 44.32 -18.26 -28.37
C SER A 2 42.80 -18.52 -28.27
N PRO A 3 42.37 -19.54 -27.51
CA PRO A 3 40.98 -19.80 -27.20
C PRO A 3 40.67 -19.38 -25.75
N THR A 4 40.04 -18.23 -25.51
CA THR A 4 39.42 -17.90 -24.21
C THR A 4 38.31 -16.85 -24.35
N LYS A 5 37.23 -17.20 -25.06
CA LYS A 5 35.93 -16.52 -24.96
C LYS A 5 34.80 -17.56 -24.96
N ALA A 6 34.77 -18.42 -23.94
CA ALA A 6 33.64 -19.30 -23.69
C ALA A 6 33.67 -19.83 -22.25
N ALA A 7 33.30 -19.01 -21.27
CA ALA A 7 32.82 -19.52 -19.97
C ALA A 7 31.97 -18.46 -19.26
N ASN A 8 30.76 -18.85 -18.90
CA ASN A 8 29.90 -18.28 -17.87
C ASN A 8 29.16 -16.96 -18.16
N HIS A 9 28.31 -16.99 -19.18
CA HIS A 9 27.08 -16.17 -19.23
C HIS A 9 25.80 -17.03 -19.26
N LYS A 10 25.77 -18.11 -18.45
CA LYS A 10 24.54 -18.86 -18.12
C LYS A 10 24.19 -18.66 -16.64
N ASN A 11 23.74 -17.46 -16.30
CA ASN A 11 23.11 -17.16 -14.99
C ASN A 11 21.95 -16.16 -15.15
N SER A 12 21.19 -16.29 -16.23
CA SER A 12 19.98 -15.50 -16.53
C SER A 12 18.69 -16.25 -16.13
N GLY A 13 18.65 -16.75 -14.90
CA GLY A 13 17.42 -17.21 -14.24
C GLY A 13 17.17 -16.37 -12.99
N GLY A 14 16.03 -15.69 -12.90
CA GLY A 14 15.63 -14.93 -11.71
C GLY A 14 15.44 -15.81 -10.46
N PRO A 15 15.09 -15.18 -9.31
CA PRO A 15 15.99 -15.07 -8.17
C PRO A 15 16.61 -16.43 -7.78
N GLY A 16 17.94 -16.49 -7.88
CA GLY A 16 18.73 -17.70 -7.68
C GLY A 16 18.65 -18.27 -6.26
N SER A 17 17.77 -19.23 -6.05
CA SER A 17 17.87 -20.14 -4.90
C SER A 17 17.54 -21.57 -5.35
N GLN A 18 18.52 -22.46 -5.19
CA GLN A 18 18.30 -23.89 -5.40
C GLN A 18 17.37 -24.41 -4.28
N SER A 19 16.56 -25.43 -4.59
CA SER A 19 15.75 -26.10 -3.56
C SER A 19 16.63 -26.61 -2.43
N LEU A 20 16.15 -26.45 -1.20
CA LEU A 20 16.66 -27.18 -0.05
C LEU A 20 16.01 -28.58 0.03
N PRO A 21 16.62 -29.54 0.75
CA PRO A 21 16.01 -30.83 1.03
C PRO A 21 14.62 -30.71 1.64
N ALA A 22 13.71 -31.64 1.31
CA ALA A 22 12.33 -31.61 1.79
C ALA A 22 12.24 -31.60 3.33
N ALA A 23 13.11 -32.37 4.01
CA ALA A 23 13.19 -32.38 5.47
C ALA A 23 13.50 -30.99 6.06
N GLU A 24 14.38 -30.21 5.43
CA GLU A 24 14.66 -28.83 5.86
C GLU A 24 13.47 -27.92 5.63
N ILE A 25 12.78 -28.03 4.50
CA ILE A 25 11.58 -27.23 4.23
C ILE A 25 10.46 -27.56 5.22
N ILE A 26 10.28 -28.84 5.58
CA ILE A 26 9.33 -29.26 6.62
C ILE A 26 9.73 -28.64 7.97
N LEU A 27 11.01 -28.72 8.35
CA LEU A 27 11.50 -28.12 9.58
C LEU A 27 11.23 -26.61 9.63
N TYR A 28 11.50 -25.88 8.55
CA TYR A 28 11.22 -24.44 8.48
C TYR A 28 9.72 -24.14 8.48
N THR A 29 8.90 -25.01 7.88
CA THR A 29 7.43 -24.89 7.92
C THR A 29 6.94 -25.01 9.36
N VAL A 30 7.35 -26.06 10.08
CA VAL A 30 7.02 -26.24 11.50
C VAL A 30 7.56 -25.08 12.35
N GLY A 31 8.82 -24.71 12.15
CA GLY A 31 9.50 -23.64 12.87
C GLY A 31 8.90 -22.23 12.67
N PHE A 32 8.09 -22.02 11.63
CA PHE A 32 7.33 -20.79 11.44
C PHE A 32 5.87 -20.94 11.85
N CYS A 33 5.18 -21.99 11.37
CA CYS A 33 3.75 -22.16 11.57
C CYS A 33 3.38 -22.44 13.03
N CYS A 34 4.17 -23.22 13.77
CA CYS A 34 3.88 -23.51 15.18
C CYS A 34 3.98 -22.26 16.06
N PRO A 35 5.07 -21.47 16.02
CA PRO A 35 5.11 -20.20 16.75
C PRO A 35 4.02 -19.21 16.32
N ALA A 36 3.71 -19.13 15.01
CA ALA A 36 2.65 -18.25 14.53
C ALA A 36 1.26 -18.65 15.07
N ALA A 37 0.93 -19.95 15.04
CA ALA A 37 -0.31 -20.46 15.58
C ALA A 37 -0.39 -20.28 17.10
N TYR A 38 0.71 -20.53 17.81
CA TYR A 38 0.80 -20.31 19.25
C TYR A 38 0.59 -18.83 19.61
N SER A 39 1.19 -17.89 18.87
CA SER A 39 0.97 -16.46 19.07
C SER A 39 -0.50 -16.06 18.87
N ILE A 40 -1.18 -16.60 17.86
CA ILE A 40 -2.62 -16.35 17.64
C ILE A 40 -3.45 -16.92 18.79
N TYR A 41 -3.10 -18.12 19.28
CA TYR A 41 -3.74 -18.73 20.43
C TYR A 41 -3.57 -17.88 21.71
N CYS A 42 -2.36 -17.38 21.98
CA CYS A 42 -2.12 -16.49 23.11
C CYS A 42 -2.97 -15.22 23.03
N VAL A 43 -3.09 -14.62 21.83
CA VAL A 43 -3.97 -13.47 21.63
C VAL A 43 -5.42 -13.86 21.92
N TYR A 44 -5.90 -14.97 21.34
CA TYR A 44 -7.24 -15.47 21.59
C TYR A 44 -7.54 -15.64 23.09
N VAL A 45 -6.64 -16.28 23.84
CA VAL A 45 -6.81 -16.49 25.29
C VAL A 45 -6.94 -15.15 26.01
N VAL A 46 -6.02 -14.21 25.76
CA VAL A 46 -6.05 -12.88 26.38
C VAL A 46 -7.32 -12.10 26.00
N SER A 47 -7.76 -12.19 24.74
CA SER A 47 -9.00 -11.57 24.28
C SER A 47 -10.22 -12.10 25.02
N MET A 48 -10.28 -13.41 25.28
CA MET A 48 -11.40 -14.04 25.98
C MET A 48 -11.39 -13.75 27.47
N GLU A 49 -10.21 -13.77 28.11
CA GLU A 49 -10.07 -13.47 29.55
C GLU A 49 -10.47 -12.02 29.88
N ASN A 50 -10.25 -11.09 28.94
CA ASN A 50 -10.45 -9.65 29.16
C ASN A 50 -11.60 -9.07 28.33
N GLU A 51 -12.55 -9.90 27.86
CA GLU A 51 -13.62 -9.48 26.94
C GLU A 51 -14.42 -8.27 27.45
N ILE A 52 -14.81 -8.29 28.73
CA ILE A 52 -15.67 -7.24 29.33
C ILE A 52 -14.93 -5.90 29.39
N GLU A 53 -13.65 -5.94 29.78
CA GLU A 53 -12.79 -4.75 29.90
C GLU A 53 -12.47 -4.17 28.51
N LEU A 54 -12.05 -5.02 27.58
CA LEU A 54 -11.66 -4.62 26.23
C LEU A 54 -12.81 -4.00 25.43
N LEU A 55 -14.03 -4.52 25.61
CA LEU A 55 -15.22 -4.04 24.88
C LEU A 55 -16.05 -3.01 25.65
N GLY A 56 -15.58 -2.59 26.84
CA GLY A 56 -16.11 -1.43 27.56
C GLY A 56 -17.58 -1.50 27.96
N GLY A 57 -18.13 -2.70 28.18
CA GLY A 57 -19.50 -2.91 28.68
C GLY A 57 -20.66 -2.39 27.81
N LYS A 58 -20.41 -1.76 26.65
CA LYS A 58 -21.45 -1.18 25.79
C LYS A 58 -22.16 -2.27 24.97
N GLN A 59 -23.40 -2.53 25.36
CA GLN A 59 -24.36 -3.38 24.66
C GLN A 59 -24.76 -2.75 23.34
N ASN A 60 -24.38 -3.38 22.22
CA ASN A 60 -25.14 -3.53 20.99
C ASN A 60 -24.17 -3.86 19.85
N VAL A 61 -23.75 -5.11 19.76
CA VAL A 61 -22.95 -5.54 18.62
C VAL A 61 -23.45 -6.91 18.19
N SER A 62 -23.73 -7.05 16.89
CA SER A 62 -24.29 -8.25 16.26
C SER A 62 -23.64 -9.51 16.84
N ALA A 63 -24.42 -10.39 17.45
CA ALA A 63 -23.89 -11.61 18.01
C ALA A 63 -23.70 -12.64 16.90
N PHE A 64 -22.45 -12.96 16.55
CA PHE A 64 -22.15 -14.16 15.78
C PHE A 64 -21.89 -15.29 16.77
N LEU A 65 -22.74 -16.32 16.79
CA LEU A 65 -22.67 -17.43 17.75
C LEU A 65 -22.64 -16.99 19.22
N GLY A 66 -23.36 -15.92 19.57
CA GLY A 66 -23.37 -15.36 20.93
C GLY A 66 -22.13 -14.57 21.32
N ARG A 67 -21.13 -14.42 20.43
CA ARG A 67 -19.90 -13.67 20.70
C ARG A 67 -20.02 -12.20 20.31
N ARG A 68 -19.46 -11.33 21.15
CA ARG A 68 -19.34 -9.90 20.87
C ARG A 68 -18.31 -9.67 19.77
N MET A 69 -18.38 -8.52 19.10
CA MET A 69 -17.45 -8.14 18.05
C MET A 69 -16.60 -6.96 18.53
N ASP A 70 -15.29 -7.02 18.27
CA ASP A 70 -14.41 -5.86 18.37
C ASP A 70 -14.75 -4.84 17.28
N ALA A 71 -15.36 -3.73 17.71
CA ALA A 71 -15.71 -2.58 16.89
C ALA A 71 -14.84 -1.35 17.20
N THR A 72 -13.71 -1.52 17.90
CA THR A 72 -12.84 -0.42 18.32
C THR A 72 -12.05 0.19 17.16
N ASP A 73 -11.95 -0.52 16.04
CA ASP A 73 -11.30 0.00 14.83
C ASP A 73 -12.13 1.08 14.15
N PHE A 74 -11.70 2.33 14.31
CA PHE A 74 -12.36 3.49 13.74
C PHE A 74 -12.42 3.42 12.21
N GLU A 75 -11.30 3.13 11.54
CA GLU A 75 -11.21 3.14 10.07
C GLU A 75 -12.11 2.08 9.43
N TRP A 76 -12.10 0.85 9.98
CA TRP A 76 -12.94 -0.24 9.52
C TRP A 76 -14.42 0.11 9.67
N THR A 77 -14.81 0.61 10.84
CA THR A 77 -16.20 1.01 11.11
C THR A 77 -16.63 2.19 10.24
N PHE A 78 -15.75 3.18 10.06
CA PHE A 78 -15.96 4.35 9.21
C PHE A 78 -16.25 3.95 7.76
N TRP A 79 -15.36 3.17 7.14
CA TRP A 79 -15.53 2.77 5.74
C TRP A 79 -16.70 1.80 5.54
N LYS A 80 -16.95 0.88 6.48
CA LYS A 80 -18.15 0.02 6.43
C LYS A 80 -19.44 0.85 6.44
N THR A 81 -19.50 1.88 7.28
CA THR A 81 -20.67 2.76 7.41
C THR A 81 -20.88 3.56 6.12
N TRP A 82 -19.83 4.20 5.59
CA TRP A 82 -19.91 4.94 4.33
C TRP A 82 -20.22 4.06 3.12
N PHE A 83 -19.68 2.83 3.11
CA PHE A 83 -19.99 1.87 2.07
C PHE A 83 -21.49 1.56 2.02
N LYS A 84 -22.09 1.23 3.18
CA LYS A 84 -23.53 0.95 3.30
C LYS A 84 -24.40 2.18 3.02
N ASN A 85 -24.01 3.34 3.52
CA ASN A 85 -24.86 4.54 3.58
C ASN A 85 -24.62 5.54 2.44
N GLY A 86 -23.96 5.13 1.34
CA GLY A 86 -23.84 6.01 0.17
C GLY A 86 -22.93 5.47 -0.92
N LEU A 87 -21.70 5.04 -0.58
CA LEU A 87 -20.70 4.71 -1.60
C LEU A 87 -21.09 3.50 -2.45
N PHE A 88 -21.79 2.51 -1.89
CA PHE A 88 -22.29 1.38 -2.67
C PHE A 88 -23.19 1.83 -3.83
N GLY A 89 -24.10 2.78 -3.57
CA GLY A 89 -24.97 3.37 -4.59
C GLY A 89 -24.18 4.13 -5.65
N CYS A 90 -23.16 4.90 -5.25
CA CYS A 90 -22.26 5.59 -6.17
C CYS A 90 -21.46 4.63 -7.05
N PHE A 91 -20.95 3.53 -6.48
CA PHE A 91 -20.21 2.52 -7.23
C PHE A 91 -21.11 1.77 -8.21
N LEU A 92 -22.29 1.34 -7.77
CA LEU A 92 -23.24 0.64 -8.61
C LEU A 92 -23.74 1.53 -9.76
N GLY A 93 -24.12 2.77 -9.46
CA GLY A 93 -24.55 3.72 -10.48
C GLY A 93 -23.41 4.06 -11.44
N HIS A 94 -22.16 4.17 -10.98
CA HIS A 94 -20.99 4.36 -11.85
C HIS A 94 -20.86 3.20 -12.85
N VAL A 95 -20.99 1.95 -12.39
CA VAL A 95 -20.93 0.76 -13.26
C VAL A 95 -22.04 0.80 -14.32
N ILE A 96 -23.26 1.17 -13.92
CA ILE A 96 -24.40 1.27 -14.85
C ILE A 96 -24.15 2.38 -15.87
N VAL A 97 -23.88 3.61 -15.42
CA VAL A 97 -23.67 4.78 -16.29
C VAL A 97 -22.50 4.54 -17.23
N SER A 98 -21.37 4.06 -16.73
CA SER A 98 -20.19 3.78 -17.55
C SER A 98 -20.49 2.76 -18.67
N ASN A 99 -21.22 1.70 -18.37
CA ASN A 99 -21.61 0.70 -19.37
C ASN A 99 -22.62 1.25 -20.39
N MET A 100 -23.62 2.00 -19.95
CA MET A 100 -24.59 2.65 -20.84
C MET A 100 -23.89 3.63 -21.79
N VAL A 101 -23.01 4.47 -21.26
CA VAL A 101 -22.27 5.48 -22.01
C VAL A 101 -21.34 4.84 -23.05
N LYS A 102 -20.60 3.80 -22.68
CA LYS A 102 -19.74 3.06 -23.63
C LYS A 102 -20.53 2.41 -24.76
N ARG A 103 -21.77 1.97 -24.48
CA ARG A 103 -22.62 1.28 -25.47
C ARG A 103 -23.35 2.24 -26.40
N PHE A 104 -23.91 3.32 -25.87
CA PHE A 104 -24.83 4.18 -26.62
C PHE A 104 -24.22 5.50 -27.08
N ILE A 105 -23.32 6.11 -26.28
CA ILE A 105 -22.78 7.46 -26.54
C ILE A 105 -21.27 7.55 -26.24
N PRO A 106 -20.42 6.68 -26.82
CA PRO A 106 -18.99 6.61 -26.48
C PRO A 106 -18.23 7.91 -26.75
N LYS A 107 -18.73 8.76 -27.66
CA LYS A 107 -18.16 10.08 -27.98
C LYS A 107 -18.17 11.04 -26.77
N TYR A 108 -19.21 11.01 -25.95
CA TYR A 108 -19.40 11.90 -24.78
C TYR A 108 -19.01 11.22 -23.46
N LYS A 109 -18.16 10.19 -23.54
CA LYS A 109 -17.85 9.34 -22.40
C LYS A 109 -17.27 10.09 -21.22
N LYS A 110 -16.38 11.05 -21.48
CA LYS A 110 -15.71 11.82 -20.43
C LYS A 110 -16.71 12.72 -19.71
N GLU A 111 -17.55 13.40 -20.48
CA GLU A 111 -18.53 14.36 -20.01
C GLU A 111 -19.61 13.67 -19.19
N CYS A 112 -20.15 12.53 -19.67
CA CYS A 112 -21.16 11.77 -18.93
C CYS A 112 -20.62 11.16 -17.63
N ILE A 113 -19.41 10.59 -17.66
CA ILE A 113 -18.77 10.04 -16.46
C ILE A 113 -18.45 11.17 -15.46
N LEU A 114 -17.99 12.32 -15.95
CA LEU A 114 -17.74 13.49 -15.11
C LEU A 114 -19.02 14.00 -14.45
N ALA A 115 -20.10 14.15 -15.22
CA ALA A 115 -21.39 14.60 -14.71
C ALA A 115 -21.92 13.66 -13.61
N TYR A 116 -21.81 12.34 -13.84
CA TYR A 116 -22.17 11.35 -12.82
C TYR A 116 -21.28 11.43 -11.58
N SER A 117 -19.97 11.65 -11.77
CA SER A 117 -19.02 11.79 -10.67
C SER A 117 -19.33 13.00 -9.79
N PHE A 118 -19.66 14.14 -10.41
CA PHE A 118 -20.07 15.35 -9.70
C PHE A 118 -21.38 15.16 -8.95
N LEU A 119 -22.38 14.52 -9.57
CA LEU A 119 -23.65 14.21 -8.91
C LEU A 119 -23.43 13.30 -7.70
N SER A 120 -22.66 12.23 -7.87
CA SER A 120 -22.35 11.27 -6.80
C SER A 120 -21.62 11.93 -5.64
N LEU A 121 -20.58 12.72 -5.92
CA LEU A 121 -19.85 13.45 -4.89
C LEU A 121 -20.73 14.51 -4.21
N TYR A 122 -21.57 15.23 -4.96
CA TYR A 122 -22.54 16.16 -4.37
C TYR A 122 -23.46 15.47 -3.37
N CYS A 123 -23.99 14.28 -3.70
CA CYS A 123 -24.85 13.50 -2.81
C CYS A 123 -24.11 12.98 -1.55
N VAL A 124 -22.80 12.71 -1.65
CA VAL A 124 -22.02 12.10 -0.55
C VAL A 124 -21.37 13.14 0.37
N ILE A 125 -20.73 14.17 -0.20
CA ILE A 125 -19.95 15.17 0.55
C ILE A 125 -20.55 16.58 0.51
N GLY A 126 -21.60 16.81 -0.28
CA GLY A 126 -22.26 18.12 -0.39
C GLY A 126 -21.54 19.13 -1.29
N LEU A 127 -22.19 20.26 -1.52
CA LEU A 127 -21.74 21.29 -2.47
C LEU A 127 -20.44 21.98 -2.04
N LYS A 128 -20.33 22.37 -0.77
CA LYS A 128 -19.20 23.22 -0.31
C LYS A 128 -17.86 22.47 -0.44
N PRO A 129 -17.71 21.21 0.02
CA PRO A 129 -16.47 20.46 -0.19
C PRO A 129 -16.20 20.15 -1.65
N LEU A 130 -17.23 19.81 -2.44
CA LEU A 130 -17.07 19.55 -3.88
C LEU A 130 -16.59 20.79 -4.65
N ALA A 131 -17.11 21.96 -4.33
CA ALA A 131 -16.67 23.22 -4.92
C ALA A 131 -15.20 23.52 -4.59
N LEU A 132 -14.77 23.28 -3.35
CA LEU A 132 -13.38 23.46 -2.93
C LEU A 132 -12.43 22.48 -3.66
N LEU A 133 -12.79 21.19 -3.74
CA LEU A 133 -11.99 20.19 -4.45
C LEU A 133 -11.88 20.52 -5.95
N THR A 134 -12.96 21.04 -6.53
CA THR A 134 -12.97 21.49 -7.94
C THR A 134 -12.06 22.70 -8.10
N LEU A 135 -12.12 23.67 -7.20
CA LEU A 135 -11.23 24.84 -7.19
C LEU A 135 -9.76 24.42 -7.09
N HIS A 136 -9.40 23.49 -6.19
CA HIS A 136 -8.05 22.93 -6.13
C HIS A 136 -7.61 22.37 -7.49
N SER A 137 -8.48 21.59 -8.14
CA SER A 137 -8.20 21.01 -9.45
C SER A 137 -7.97 22.09 -10.51
N LEU A 138 -8.78 23.16 -10.54
CA LEU A 138 -8.63 24.27 -11.46
C LEU A 138 -7.33 25.06 -11.23
N LEU A 139 -6.94 25.27 -9.97
CA LEU A 139 -5.66 25.92 -9.65
C LEU A 139 -4.48 25.05 -10.13
N PHE A 140 -4.53 23.74 -9.92
CA PHE A 140 -3.49 22.83 -10.41
C PHE A 140 -3.44 22.78 -11.94
N TYR A 141 -4.60 22.87 -12.60
CA TYR A 141 -4.65 23.00 -14.05
C TYR A 141 -3.94 24.27 -14.52
N ALA A 142 -4.23 25.42 -13.90
CA ALA A 142 -3.56 26.68 -14.21
C ALA A 142 -2.04 26.57 -14.01
N ALA A 143 -1.58 25.98 -12.90
CA ALA A 143 -0.17 25.72 -12.66
C ALA A 143 0.48 24.79 -13.70
N ALA A 144 -0.26 23.76 -14.14
CA ALA A 144 0.19 22.84 -15.18
C ALA A 144 0.35 23.55 -16.54
N VAL A 145 -0.57 24.46 -16.90
CA VAL A 145 -0.49 25.27 -18.12
C VAL A 145 0.73 26.19 -18.11
N LEU A 146 1.07 26.75 -16.94
CA LEU A 146 2.30 27.55 -16.76
C LEU A 146 3.59 26.71 -16.86
N ARG A 147 3.49 25.38 -16.86
CA ARG A 147 4.60 24.41 -16.97
C ARG A 147 5.71 24.56 -15.92
N SER A 148 5.41 25.19 -14.79
CA SER A 148 6.35 25.35 -13.68
C SER A 148 6.22 24.16 -12.73
N LYS A 149 7.22 23.27 -12.75
CA LYS A 149 7.30 22.13 -11.81
C LYS A 149 7.37 22.60 -10.36
N LEU A 150 8.04 23.73 -10.11
CA LEU A 150 8.13 24.33 -8.78
C LEU A 150 6.76 24.79 -8.29
N LEU A 151 5.97 25.43 -9.15
CA LEU A 151 4.61 25.85 -8.81
C LEU A 151 3.71 24.63 -8.53
N CYS A 152 3.79 23.59 -9.36
CA CYS A 152 3.02 22.36 -9.18
C CYS A 152 3.32 21.69 -7.83
N TRP A 153 4.60 21.55 -7.48
CA TRP A 153 5.00 21.00 -6.18
C TRP A 153 4.66 21.94 -5.03
N GLY A 154 4.96 23.23 -5.15
CA GLY A 154 4.69 24.24 -4.11
C GLY A 154 3.21 24.27 -3.73
N MET A 155 2.32 24.19 -4.71
CA MET A 155 0.88 24.08 -4.47
C MET A 155 0.49 22.77 -3.77
N GLY A 156 1.02 21.63 -4.22
CA GLY A 156 0.77 20.34 -3.58
C GLY A 156 1.25 20.31 -2.14
N THR A 157 2.45 20.82 -1.87
CA THR A 157 2.98 20.90 -0.50
C THR A 157 2.20 21.88 0.36
N PHE A 158 1.77 23.01 -0.19
CA PHE A 158 0.97 24.00 0.53
C PHE A 158 -0.40 23.43 0.92
N LEU A 159 -1.12 22.82 -0.03
CA LEU A 159 -2.42 22.20 0.23
C LEU A 159 -2.29 21.03 1.21
N MET A 160 -1.24 20.23 1.12
CA MET A 160 -0.99 19.19 2.12
C MET A 160 -0.70 19.78 3.50
N ALA A 161 0.02 20.91 3.59
CA ALA A 161 0.25 21.61 4.86
C ALA A 161 -1.05 22.12 5.48
N THR A 162 -2.01 22.61 4.66
CA THR A 162 -3.30 23.06 5.19
C THR A 162 -4.11 21.91 5.78
N LEU A 163 -4.05 20.70 5.21
CA LEU A 163 -4.71 19.51 5.76
C LEU A 163 -4.20 19.13 7.16
N ASN A 164 -2.90 19.31 7.41
CA ASN A 164 -2.27 18.93 8.67
C ASN A 164 -2.26 20.05 9.71
N SER A 165 -2.59 21.29 9.32
CA SER A 165 -2.50 22.46 10.19
C SER A 165 -3.72 22.60 11.10
N SER A 166 -3.47 22.87 12.39
CA SER A 166 -4.53 23.23 13.35
C SER A 166 -5.27 24.52 12.98
N LEU A 167 -4.61 25.44 12.26
CA LEU A 167 -5.19 26.73 11.86
C LEU A 167 -6.39 26.56 10.92
N PHE A 168 -6.32 25.59 10.01
CA PHE A 168 -7.36 25.36 9.01
C PHE A 168 -8.41 24.33 9.45
N ARG A 169 -8.18 23.63 10.57
CA ARG A 169 -9.05 22.55 11.05
C ARG A 169 -10.50 22.98 11.28
N VAL A 170 -10.69 24.14 11.94
CA VAL A 170 -12.03 24.69 12.20
C VAL A 170 -12.76 25.02 10.90
N LEU A 171 -12.05 25.61 9.93
CA LEU A 171 -12.62 25.94 8.63
C LEU A 171 -12.98 24.68 7.84
N GLN A 172 -12.11 23.66 7.84
CA GLN A 172 -12.36 22.39 7.18
C GLN A 172 -13.58 21.67 7.78
N TYR A 173 -13.70 21.66 9.11
CA TYR A 173 -14.85 21.08 9.80
C TYR A 173 -16.14 21.83 9.46
N LYS A 174 -16.12 23.16 9.47
CA LYS A 174 -17.27 24.01 9.09
C LYS A 174 -17.67 23.81 7.62
N LEU A 175 -16.71 23.55 6.73
CA LEU A 175 -16.97 23.29 5.32
C LEU A 175 -17.63 21.92 5.12
N ALA A 176 -17.19 20.91 5.86
CA ALA A 176 -17.73 19.55 5.79
C ALA A 176 -19.09 19.39 6.50
N GLY A 177 -19.35 20.20 7.54
CA GLY A 177 -20.62 20.25 8.26
C GLY A 177 -20.83 19.15 9.30
N SER A 178 -20.19 17.98 9.13
CA SER A 178 -20.18 16.89 10.12
C SER A 178 -18.79 16.28 10.27
N GLU A 179 -18.52 15.66 11.42
CA GLU A 179 -17.27 14.94 11.67
C GLU A 179 -17.04 13.80 10.67
N SER A 180 -18.07 13.01 10.40
CA SER A 180 -17.97 11.89 9.45
C SER A 180 -17.66 12.36 8.03
N THR A 181 -18.28 13.45 7.57
CA THR A 181 -18.03 14.05 6.26
C THR A 181 -16.65 14.71 6.22
N TYR A 182 -16.20 15.30 7.33
CA TYR A 182 -14.87 15.90 7.44
C TYR A 182 -13.77 14.88 7.16
N TYR A 183 -13.80 13.71 7.82
CA TYR A 183 -12.81 12.66 7.58
C TYR A 183 -12.87 12.12 6.14
N LEU A 184 -14.08 11.98 5.56
CA LEU A 184 -14.22 11.53 4.18
C LEU A 184 -13.62 12.54 3.19
N VAL A 185 -13.92 13.83 3.37
CA VAL A 185 -13.37 14.92 2.55
C VAL A 185 -11.86 15.01 2.71
N LEU A 186 -11.33 14.82 3.92
CA LEU A 186 -9.89 14.76 4.18
C LEU A 186 -9.23 13.64 3.38
N SER A 187 -9.77 12.42 3.41
CA SER A 187 -9.27 11.28 2.63
C SER A 187 -9.31 11.54 1.11
N ILE A 188 -10.44 12.03 0.59
CA ILE A 188 -10.58 12.39 -0.84
C ILE A 188 -9.54 13.46 -1.21
N THR A 189 -9.38 14.49 -0.37
CA THR A 189 -8.44 15.59 -0.64
C THR A 189 -6.99 15.09 -0.67
N ALA A 190 -6.59 14.24 0.28
CA ALA A 190 -5.23 13.70 0.35
C ALA A 190 -4.87 12.88 -0.92
N ILE A 191 -5.79 12.06 -1.42
CA ILE A 191 -5.61 11.30 -2.67
C ILE A 191 -5.69 12.21 -3.91
N SER A 192 -6.60 13.19 -3.88
CA SER A 192 -6.78 14.19 -4.94
C SER A 192 -5.49 15.01 -5.15
N ILE A 193 -4.79 15.41 -4.08
CA ILE A 193 -3.50 16.13 -4.19
C ILE A 193 -2.47 15.29 -4.97
N LEU A 194 -2.35 13.98 -4.69
CA LEU A 194 -1.43 13.11 -5.41
C LEU A 194 -1.76 13.05 -6.91
N ARG A 195 -3.05 12.95 -7.26
CA ARG A 195 -3.50 12.95 -8.66
C ARG A 195 -3.23 14.29 -9.33
N GLN A 196 -3.55 15.40 -8.68
CA GLN A 196 -3.33 16.74 -9.20
C GLN A 196 -1.83 17.01 -9.44
N VAL A 197 -0.95 16.59 -8.52
CA VAL A 197 0.51 16.63 -8.71
C VAL A 197 0.94 15.73 -9.88
N SER A 198 0.41 14.50 -9.96
CA SER A 198 0.70 13.57 -11.06
C SER A 198 0.33 14.16 -12.43
N PHE A 199 -0.89 14.69 -12.57
CA PHE A 199 -1.36 15.35 -13.80
C PHE A 199 -0.49 16.53 -14.17
N SER A 200 -0.29 17.47 -13.24
CA SER A 200 0.41 18.71 -13.50
C SER A 200 1.87 18.48 -13.89
N LEU A 201 2.55 17.54 -13.23
CA LEU A 201 3.92 17.16 -13.57
C LEU A 201 4.03 16.40 -14.89
N ASP A 202 3.08 15.53 -15.23
CA ASP A 202 3.07 14.84 -16.53
C ASP A 202 2.84 15.85 -17.67
N VAL A 203 1.93 16.81 -17.51
CA VAL A 203 1.74 17.92 -18.46
C VAL A 203 3.03 18.75 -18.62
N CYS A 204 3.73 19.05 -17.52
CA CYS A 204 5.02 19.75 -17.57
C CYS A 204 6.12 18.95 -18.31
N ARG A 205 6.05 17.61 -18.33
CA ARG A 205 7.05 16.74 -18.96
C ARG A 205 6.80 16.49 -20.45
N ARG A 206 5.58 16.73 -20.92
CA ARG A 206 5.17 16.51 -22.32
C ARG A 206 5.92 17.41 -23.30
N LYS A 207 6.60 16.77 -24.27
CA LYS A 207 7.38 17.44 -25.33
C LYS A 207 6.52 18.02 -26.45
N ASP A 208 5.38 17.41 -26.73
CA ASP A 208 4.44 17.75 -27.81
C ASP A 208 3.69 19.07 -27.59
N LYS A 209 3.95 19.76 -26.47
CA LYS A 209 3.34 21.03 -26.03
C LYS A 209 1.80 21.06 -25.97
N LYS A 210 1.11 19.98 -26.32
CA LYS A 210 -0.35 19.89 -26.31
C LYS A 210 -0.90 20.06 -24.90
N VAL A 211 -1.83 21.00 -24.75
CA VAL A 211 -2.54 21.24 -23.49
C VAL A 211 -3.60 20.16 -23.33
N CYS A 212 -3.58 19.44 -22.20
CA CYS A 212 -4.66 18.52 -21.84
C CYS A 212 -5.90 19.32 -21.46
N SER A 213 -7.11 18.80 -21.66
CA SER A 213 -8.33 19.53 -21.31
C SER A 213 -8.51 19.59 -19.78
N VAL A 214 -9.17 20.62 -19.27
CA VAL A 214 -9.64 20.66 -17.87
C VAL A 214 -10.50 19.44 -17.56
N VAL A 215 -11.31 19.01 -18.53
CA VAL A 215 -12.16 17.80 -18.39
C VAL A 215 -11.30 16.55 -18.16
N ASP A 216 -10.11 16.46 -18.77
CA ASP A 216 -9.22 15.31 -18.55
C ASP A 216 -8.73 15.25 -17.10
N LEU A 217 -8.38 16.40 -16.51
CA LEU A 217 -8.01 16.48 -15.09
C LEU A 217 -9.19 16.13 -14.19
N LEU A 218 -10.36 16.72 -14.43
CA LEU A 218 -11.52 16.51 -13.55
C LEU A 218 -12.00 15.06 -13.59
N VAL A 219 -12.04 14.43 -14.77
CA VAL A 219 -12.38 13.00 -14.90
C VAL A 219 -11.36 12.13 -14.15
N TYR A 220 -10.06 12.41 -14.30
CA TYR A 220 -9.02 11.67 -13.60
C TYR A 220 -9.08 11.83 -12.08
N ASN A 221 -9.28 13.07 -11.62
CA ASN A 221 -9.28 13.37 -10.19
C ASN A 221 -10.53 12.80 -9.50
N PHE A 222 -11.71 13.00 -10.10
CA PHE A 222 -13.00 12.61 -9.53
C PHE A 222 -13.51 11.25 -10.01
N TYR A 223 -12.64 10.43 -10.60
CA TYR A 223 -13.00 9.08 -11.05
C TYR A 223 -13.52 8.21 -9.90
N ILE A 224 -14.85 8.03 -9.83
CA ILE A 224 -15.56 7.44 -8.68
C ILE A 224 -14.94 6.15 -8.15
N PRO A 225 -14.59 5.14 -8.99
CA PRO A 225 -14.01 3.90 -8.49
C PRO A 225 -12.77 4.09 -7.62
N LEU A 226 -11.97 5.13 -7.86
CA LEU A 226 -10.76 5.40 -7.10
C LEU A 226 -10.88 6.67 -6.22
N ALA A 227 -11.89 7.54 -6.40
CA ALA A 227 -11.93 8.88 -5.82
C ALA A 227 -11.88 8.91 -4.28
N PHE A 228 -12.48 7.92 -3.62
CA PHE A 228 -12.60 7.85 -2.17
C PHE A 228 -11.44 7.10 -1.51
N LEU A 229 -11.18 5.90 -2.03
CA LEU A 229 -10.20 4.94 -1.56
C LEU A 229 -9.69 4.15 -2.76
N GLY A 230 -8.50 3.59 -2.67
CA GLY A 230 -7.92 2.78 -3.74
C GLY A 230 -6.47 3.16 -4.05
N PRO A 231 -5.80 2.36 -4.89
CA PRO A 231 -4.41 2.59 -5.25
C PRO A 231 -4.28 3.85 -6.12
N VAL A 232 -3.18 4.57 -5.92
CA VAL A 232 -2.83 5.71 -6.78
C VAL A 232 -2.44 5.21 -8.17
N VAL A 233 -3.17 5.65 -9.19
CA VAL A 233 -2.84 5.44 -10.61
C VAL A 233 -2.31 6.75 -11.17
N THR A 234 -1.19 6.74 -11.88
CA THR A 234 -0.63 7.96 -12.48
C THR A 234 -1.44 8.43 -13.69
N TYR A 235 -1.43 9.74 -13.96
CA TYR A 235 -2.26 10.34 -15.01
C TYR A 235 -2.04 9.72 -16.40
N ASP A 236 -0.79 9.57 -16.85
CA ASP A 236 -0.52 8.99 -18.18
C ASP A 236 -1.10 7.57 -18.31
N THR A 237 -0.93 6.73 -17.28
CA THR A 237 -1.46 5.35 -17.24
C THR A 237 -2.98 5.35 -17.25
N PHE A 238 -3.59 6.20 -16.43
CA PHE A 238 -5.05 6.35 -16.39
C PHE A 238 -5.59 6.82 -17.75
N GLN A 239 -4.98 7.83 -18.36
CA GLN A 239 -5.44 8.40 -19.62
C GLN A 239 -5.34 7.39 -20.77
N GLU A 240 -4.26 6.61 -20.82
CA GLU A 240 -4.06 5.55 -21.82
C GLU A 240 -5.15 4.47 -21.72
N HIS A 241 -5.34 3.91 -20.53
CA HIS A 241 -6.34 2.87 -20.30
C HIS A 241 -7.78 3.39 -20.49
N PHE A 242 -8.08 4.54 -19.90
CA PHE A 242 -9.43 5.10 -19.96
C PHE A 242 -9.83 5.50 -21.38
N LYS A 243 -8.91 5.99 -22.20
CA LYS A 243 -9.20 6.32 -23.61
C LYS A 243 -9.51 5.06 -24.43
N ASN A 244 -8.74 4.00 -24.21
CA ASN A 244 -8.85 2.77 -25.00
C ASN A 244 -9.92 1.80 -24.48
N SER A 245 -10.67 2.18 -23.43
CA SER A 245 -11.57 1.22 -22.81
C SER A 245 -12.88 1.00 -23.56
N THR A 246 -13.13 -0.29 -23.80
CA THR A 246 -14.26 -0.84 -24.53
C THR A 246 -15.38 -1.34 -23.60
N VAL A 247 -16.53 -1.67 -24.20
CA VAL A 247 -17.64 -2.37 -23.52
C VAL A 247 -17.12 -3.62 -22.81
N VAL A 248 -17.67 -3.92 -21.64
CA VAL A 248 -17.27 -5.07 -20.83
C VAL A 248 -17.55 -6.38 -21.57
N ASP A 249 -16.48 -7.13 -21.85
CA ASP A 249 -16.57 -8.47 -22.40
C ASP A 249 -16.81 -9.53 -21.29
N LYS A 250 -17.25 -10.74 -21.70
CA LYS A 250 -17.56 -11.83 -20.77
C LYS A 250 -16.35 -12.24 -19.92
N ALA A 251 -15.15 -12.27 -20.50
CA ALA A 251 -13.94 -12.67 -19.79
C ALA A 251 -13.59 -11.66 -18.69
N ARG A 252 -13.73 -10.36 -18.98
CA ARG A 252 -13.54 -9.26 -18.03
C ARG A 252 -14.57 -9.30 -16.91
N ALA A 253 -15.83 -9.55 -17.24
CA ALA A 253 -16.88 -9.72 -16.23
C ALA A 253 -16.55 -10.89 -15.28
N VAL A 254 -16.17 -12.06 -15.82
CA VAL A 254 -15.77 -13.23 -15.01
C VAL A 254 -14.56 -12.93 -14.12
N ARG A 255 -13.53 -12.26 -14.66
CA ARG A 255 -12.36 -11.84 -13.87
C ARG A 255 -12.78 -10.93 -12.71
N VAL A 256 -13.62 -9.94 -12.98
CA VAL A 256 -14.09 -9.00 -11.95
C VAL A 256 -14.95 -9.71 -10.90
N CYS A 257 -15.84 -10.62 -11.30
CA CYS A 257 -16.61 -11.45 -10.36
C CYS A 257 -15.69 -12.26 -9.45
N TRP A 258 -14.62 -12.86 -9.99
CA TRP A 258 -13.62 -13.57 -9.19
C TRP A 258 -12.90 -12.65 -8.20
N TYR A 259 -12.52 -11.44 -8.64
CA TYR A 259 -11.89 -10.44 -7.78
C TYR A 259 -12.82 -10.02 -6.63
N ILE A 260 -14.08 -9.71 -6.94
CA ILE A 260 -15.09 -9.34 -5.94
C ILE A 260 -15.30 -10.49 -4.96
N CYS A 261 -15.50 -11.72 -5.45
CA CYS A 261 -15.66 -12.91 -4.60
C CYS A 261 -14.49 -13.06 -3.63
N ARG A 262 -13.25 -12.99 -4.14
CA ARG A 262 -12.03 -13.07 -3.30
C ARG A 262 -12.00 -11.98 -2.22
N VAL A 263 -12.32 -10.74 -2.59
CA VAL A 263 -12.33 -9.59 -1.66
C VAL A 263 -13.43 -9.75 -0.61
N THR A 264 -14.62 -10.17 -1.00
CA THR A 264 -15.73 -10.45 -0.08
C THR A 264 -15.37 -11.57 0.89
N THR A 265 -14.72 -12.64 0.44
CA THR A 265 -14.24 -13.71 1.34
C THR A 265 -13.29 -13.16 2.41
N TRP A 266 -12.34 -12.30 2.03
CA TRP A 266 -11.45 -11.66 3.00
C TRP A 266 -12.21 -10.71 3.95
N ALA A 267 -13.18 -9.94 3.46
CA ALA A 267 -14.00 -9.09 4.31
C ALA A 267 -14.81 -9.87 5.33
N VAL A 268 -15.43 -10.98 4.92
CA VAL A 268 -16.18 -11.87 5.82
C VAL A 268 -15.24 -12.54 6.82
N PHE A 269 -14.06 -13.01 6.37
CA PHE A 269 -13.04 -13.57 7.26
C PHE A 269 -12.58 -12.56 8.32
N THR A 270 -12.32 -11.30 7.93
CA THR A 270 -11.93 -10.24 8.87
C THR A 270 -13.04 -9.94 9.87
N GLU A 271 -14.30 -9.82 9.42
CA GLU A 271 -15.44 -9.60 10.32
C GLU A 271 -15.59 -10.76 11.31
N MET A 272 -15.45 -12.01 10.83
CA MET A 272 -15.45 -13.18 11.70
C MET A 272 -14.30 -13.13 12.72
N ALA A 273 -13.07 -12.80 12.31
CA ALA A 273 -11.93 -12.70 13.22
C ALA A 273 -12.12 -11.65 14.33
N CYS A 274 -12.85 -10.56 14.06
CA CYS A 274 -13.20 -9.54 15.06
C CYS A 274 -14.08 -10.09 16.20
N HIS A 275 -14.73 -11.25 16.05
CA HIS A 275 -15.48 -11.90 17.13
C HIS A 275 -14.62 -12.77 18.08
N PHE A 276 -13.35 -13.02 17.73
CA PHE A 276 -12.52 -13.98 18.47
C PHE A 276 -11.19 -13.41 18.95
N LEU A 277 -10.57 -12.49 18.21
CA LEU A 277 -9.17 -12.10 18.45
C LEU A 277 -8.99 -10.69 19.02
N TYR A 278 -10.06 -9.88 19.06
CA TYR A 278 -10.12 -8.52 19.62
C TYR A 278 -8.84 -7.68 19.42
N PHE A 279 -8.23 -7.77 18.23
CA PHE A 279 -6.89 -7.22 17.99
C PHE A 279 -6.87 -5.71 18.10
N CYS A 280 -7.92 -5.03 17.68
CA CYS A 280 -7.97 -3.57 17.68
C CYS A 280 -8.24 -3.04 19.09
N ALA A 281 -8.95 -3.80 19.93
CA ALA A 281 -9.13 -3.47 21.34
C ALA A 281 -7.84 -3.66 22.14
N LEU A 282 -7.07 -4.71 21.83
CA LEU A 282 -5.78 -5.00 22.48
C LEU A 282 -4.67 -4.03 22.07
N GLU A 283 -4.59 -3.72 20.78
CA GLU A 283 -3.60 -2.81 20.22
C GLU A 283 -4.30 -1.90 19.22
N GLN A 284 -4.59 -0.68 19.67
CA GLN A 284 -5.35 0.30 18.90
C GLN A 284 -4.89 0.35 17.43
N ASN A 285 -5.79 -0.08 16.53
CA ASN A 285 -5.69 0.02 15.06
C ASN A 285 -4.66 -0.87 14.33
N GLY A 286 -3.92 -1.74 15.06
CA GLY A 286 -2.71 -2.48 14.65
C GLY A 286 -2.77 -3.46 13.48
N HIS A 287 -3.45 -4.57 13.70
CA HIS A 287 -3.05 -5.85 13.08
C HIS A 287 -3.71 -6.15 11.74
N PHE A 288 -4.76 -5.42 11.36
CA PHE A 288 -5.49 -5.65 10.12
C PHE A 288 -5.08 -4.74 8.95
N LEU A 289 -4.05 -3.89 9.12
CA LEU A 289 -3.66 -2.90 8.12
C LEU A 289 -3.55 -3.50 6.71
N HIS A 290 -2.87 -4.65 6.57
CA HIS A 290 -2.73 -5.32 5.28
C HIS A 290 -4.08 -5.76 4.68
N VAL A 291 -4.92 -6.45 5.46
CA VAL A 291 -6.17 -7.04 4.98
C VAL A 291 -7.19 -5.96 4.63
N LYS A 292 -7.23 -4.86 5.40
CA LYS A 292 -8.03 -3.67 5.05
C LYS A 292 -7.69 -3.15 3.66
N TYR A 293 -6.41 -3.00 3.33
CA TYR A 293 -5.98 -2.56 2.01
C TYR A 293 -6.32 -3.58 0.93
N VAL A 294 -6.18 -4.89 1.18
CA VAL A 294 -6.63 -5.93 0.22
C VAL A 294 -8.11 -5.77 -0.11
N ILE A 295 -8.94 -5.47 0.89
CA ILE A 295 -10.39 -5.32 0.72
C ILE A 295 -10.72 -4.02 -0.01
N PHE A 296 -10.24 -2.89 0.53
CA PHE A 296 -10.51 -1.55 0.02
C PHE A 296 -9.93 -1.34 -1.39
N TYR A 297 -8.66 -1.68 -1.61
CA TYR A 297 -8.03 -1.54 -2.92
C TYR A 297 -8.54 -2.62 -3.87
N GLY A 298 -8.82 -3.83 -3.38
CA GLY A 298 -9.35 -4.92 -4.20
C GLY A 298 -10.69 -4.58 -4.84
N MET A 299 -11.62 -4.05 -4.04
CA MET A 299 -12.94 -3.65 -4.52
C MET A 299 -12.86 -2.52 -5.55
N THR A 300 -12.13 -1.46 -5.24
CA THR A 300 -12.00 -0.28 -6.12
C THR A 300 -11.21 -0.60 -7.39
N SER A 301 -10.22 -1.48 -7.31
CA SER A 301 -9.52 -2.05 -8.48
C SER A 301 -10.43 -2.90 -9.35
N ALA A 302 -11.33 -3.69 -8.76
CA ALA A 302 -12.29 -4.49 -9.51
C ALA A 302 -13.26 -3.61 -10.30
N LEU A 303 -13.74 -2.51 -9.70
CA LEU A 303 -14.57 -1.51 -10.36
C LEU A 303 -13.81 -0.79 -11.48
N ALA A 304 -12.56 -0.38 -11.25
CA ALA A 304 -11.70 0.22 -12.27
C ALA A 304 -11.45 -0.74 -13.44
N THR A 305 -11.29 -2.03 -13.17
CA THR A 305 -11.09 -3.08 -14.19
C THR A 305 -12.31 -3.22 -15.10
N LEU A 306 -13.55 -3.05 -14.60
CA LEU A 306 -14.75 -3.00 -15.46
C LEU A 306 -14.67 -1.86 -16.48
N ASP A 307 -14.03 -0.75 -16.09
CA ASP A 307 -13.76 0.37 -16.97
C ASP A 307 -12.55 0.21 -17.86
N GLY A 308 -11.90 -0.95 -17.85
CA GLY A 308 -10.66 -1.20 -18.58
C GLY A 308 -9.48 -0.39 -18.05
N VAL A 309 -9.60 0.18 -16.84
CA VAL A 309 -8.51 0.88 -16.15
C VAL A 309 -7.79 -0.12 -15.25
N GLU A 310 -6.59 -0.51 -15.66
CA GLU A 310 -5.75 -1.38 -14.85
C GLU A 310 -5.13 -0.59 -13.70
N THR A 311 -5.29 -1.10 -12.49
CA THR A 311 -4.70 -0.54 -11.28
C THR A 311 -3.41 -1.29 -10.90
N PRO A 312 -2.52 -0.66 -10.11
CA PRO A 312 -1.39 -1.34 -9.49
C PRO A 312 -1.82 -2.60 -8.74
N PRO A 313 -0.93 -3.61 -8.63
CA PRO A 313 -1.23 -4.83 -7.91
C PRO A 313 -1.56 -4.54 -6.44
N LEU A 314 -2.45 -5.37 -5.88
CA LEU A 314 -2.81 -5.33 -4.47
C LEU A 314 -1.58 -5.56 -3.58
N PRO A 315 -1.61 -5.05 -2.34
CA PRO A 315 -0.52 -5.25 -1.39
C PRO A 315 -0.14 -6.73 -1.26
N ARG A 316 1.16 -7.02 -1.14
CA ARG A 316 1.61 -8.33 -0.65
C ARG A 316 1.46 -8.40 0.86
N CYS A 317 1.29 -9.62 1.39
CA CYS A 317 1.27 -9.83 2.83
C CYS A 317 2.57 -9.32 3.46
N VAL A 318 2.45 -8.43 4.44
CA VAL A 318 3.60 -7.80 5.11
C VAL A 318 4.52 -8.86 5.73
N SER A 319 3.96 -9.95 6.25
CA SER A 319 4.73 -11.08 6.80
C SER A 319 5.53 -11.86 5.77
N THR A 320 5.25 -11.67 4.47
CA THR A 320 6.03 -12.25 3.35
C THR A 320 7.13 -11.32 2.85
N CYS A 321 7.26 -10.14 3.43
CA CYS A 321 8.31 -9.18 3.08
C CYS A 321 9.50 -9.35 4.04
N TYR A 322 10.65 -9.78 3.52
CA TYR A 322 11.88 -9.98 4.31
C TYR A 322 12.93 -8.88 4.13
N SER A 323 12.66 -7.89 3.27
CA SER A 323 13.57 -6.77 3.02
C SER A 323 12.80 -5.45 2.98
N PHE A 324 13.42 -4.37 3.42
CA PHE A 324 12.86 -3.01 3.34
C PHE A 324 12.55 -2.64 1.89
N ARG A 325 13.46 -2.91 0.95
CA ARG A 325 13.20 -2.63 -0.48
C ARG A 325 11.98 -3.37 -1.03
N THR A 326 11.86 -4.67 -0.73
CA THR A 326 10.71 -5.48 -1.19
C THR A 326 9.43 -4.96 -0.56
N THR A 327 9.44 -4.63 0.73
CA THR A 327 8.28 -4.07 1.43
C THR A 327 7.81 -2.79 0.76
N TRP A 328 8.70 -1.83 0.54
CA TRP A 328 8.33 -0.54 -0.05
C TRP A 328 7.85 -0.63 -1.50
N LYS A 329 8.25 -1.67 -2.22
CA LYS A 329 7.78 -1.92 -3.59
C LYS A 329 6.37 -2.52 -3.63
N TYR A 330 6.03 -3.36 -2.65
CA TYR A 330 4.82 -4.20 -2.71
C TYR A 330 3.80 -3.97 -1.59
N PHE A 331 4.10 -3.12 -0.60
CA PHE A 331 3.14 -2.75 0.43
C PHE A 331 2.07 -1.80 -0.11
N ASP A 332 2.48 -0.71 -0.78
CA ASP A 332 1.59 0.14 -1.56
C ASP A 332 2.24 0.41 -2.92
N SER A 333 1.88 -0.40 -3.91
CA SER A 333 2.45 -0.28 -5.25
C SER A 333 2.03 1.01 -5.96
N GLY A 334 0.84 1.56 -5.69
CA GLY A 334 0.38 2.79 -6.31
C GLY A 334 1.18 4.00 -5.82
N LEU A 335 1.31 4.13 -4.50
CA LEU A 335 2.14 5.16 -3.88
C LEU A 335 3.62 4.98 -4.26
N ASN A 336 4.13 3.74 -4.32
CA ASN A 336 5.50 3.47 -4.77
C ASN A 336 5.74 3.97 -6.20
N ILE A 337 4.84 3.67 -7.14
CA ILE A 337 4.95 4.14 -8.54
C ILE A 337 4.97 5.67 -8.59
N PHE A 338 4.09 6.33 -7.82
CA PHE A 338 4.06 7.79 -7.71
C PHE A 338 5.40 8.35 -7.21
N LEU A 339 5.88 7.86 -6.06
CA LEU A 339 7.15 8.29 -5.45
C LEU A 339 8.34 8.09 -6.39
N VAL A 340 8.42 6.91 -7.01
CA VAL A 340 9.51 6.58 -7.93
C VAL A 340 9.51 7.54 -9.13
N ARG A 341 8.35 7.79 -9.72
CA ARG A 341 8.20 8.59 -10.96
C ARG A 341 8.40 10.08 -10.74
N TYR A 342 7.86 10.63 -9.65
CA TYR A 342 7.78 12.08 -9.43
C TYR A 342 8.76 12.62 -8.39
N VAL A 343 9.33 11.77 -7.52
CA VAL A 343 10.30 12.19 -6.50
C VAL A 343 11.67 11.54 -6.74
N TYR A 344 11.75 10.21 -6.69
CA TYR A 344 13.02 9.46 -6.73
C TYR A 344 13.80 9.66 -8.04
N ILE A 345 13.18 9.40 -9.19
CA ILE A 345 13.84 9.48 -10.50
C ILE A 345 14.27 10.93 -10.82
N PRO A 346 13.43 11.97 -10.63
CA PRO A 346 13.83 13.36 -10.86
C PRO A 346 15.03 13.81 -10.02
N LEU A 347 15.20 13.29 -8.80
CA LEU A 347 16.36 13.57 -7.94
C LEU A 347 17.64 12.81 -8.36
N GLY A 348 17.60 12.01 -9.43
CA GLY A 348 18.74 11.28 -9.99
C GLY A 348 18.65 9.76 -9.80
N GLY A 349 17.89 9.31 -8.80
CA GLY A 349 17.69 7.91 -8.46
C GLY A 349 19.00 7.10 -8.41
N SER A 350 18.92 5.80 -8.73
CA SER A 350 20.10 4.91 -8.73
C SER A 350 21.05 5.15 -9.91
N ARG A 351 20.67 5.91 -10.93
CA ARG A 351 21.50 6.12 -12.13
C ARG A 351 22.70 7.03 -11.87
N LYS A 352 22.58 7.95 -10.91
CA LYS A 352 23.65 8.87 -10.52
C LYS A 352 24.57 8.31 -9.41
N GLY A 353 24.41 7.04 -9.03
CA GLY A 353 25.22 6.38 -8.01
C GLY A 353 24.57 6.32 -6.63
N LEU A 354 25.30 5.75 -5.65
CA LEU A 354 24.78 5.42 -4.32
C LEU A 354 24.29 6.66 -3.56
N MET A 355 25.04 7.75 -3.56
CA MET A 355 24.67 8.97 -2.83
C MET A 355 23.30 9.51 -3.27
N TRP A 356 23.05 9.59 -4.58
CA TRP A 356 21.78 10.08 -5.14
C TRP A 356 20.63 9.11 -4.91
N GLN A 357 20.90 7.80 -4.87
CA GLN A 357 19.93 6.81 -4.43
C GLN A 357 19.53 7.04 -2.97
N LEU A 358 20.50 7.29 -2.08
CA LEU A 358 20.21 7.53 -0.66
C LEU A 358 19.42 8.83 -0.46
N LEU A 359 19.84 9.93 -1.08
CA LEU A 359 19.14 11.22 -1.05
C LEU A 359 17.73 11.13 -1.67
N GLY A 360 17.60 10.48 -2.82
CA GLY A 360 16.31 10.28 -3.48
C GLY A 360 15.37 9.44 -2.62
N SER A 361 15.87 8.40 -1.96
CA SER A 361 15.06 7.60 -1.02
C SER A 361 14.67 8.39 0.23
N ALA A 362 15.59 9.19 0.80
CA ALA A 362 15.31 10.07 1.93
C ALA A 362 14.19 11.05 1.60
N ALA A 363 14.25 11.69 0.43
CA ALA A 363 13.20 12.60 -0.04
C ALA A 363 11.84 11.91 -0.19
N CYS A 364 11.81 10.64 -0.64
CA CYS A 364 10.56 9.87 -0.70
C CYS A 364 9.98 9.64 0.70
N PHE A 365 10.80 9.26 1.67
CA PHE A 365 10.35 9.06 3.06
C PHE A 365 9.90 10.35 3.73
N SER A 366 10.62 11.46 3.51
CA SER A 366 10.20 12.77 4.00
C SER A 366 8.84 13.17 3.42
N PHE A 367 8.62 12.92 2.12
CA PHE A 367 7.31 13.16 1.49
C PHE A 367 6.22 12.30 2.13
N VAL A 368 6.46 10.99 2.31
CA VAL A 368 5.48 10.07 2.92
C VAL A 368 5.16 10.50 4.36
N CYS A 369 6.18 10.83 5.16
CA CYS A 369 6.01 11.33 6.52
C CYS A 369 5.12 12.58 6.56
N PHE A 370 5.40 13.54 5.67
CA PHE A 370 4.62 14.78 5.57
C PHE A 370 3.19 14.53 5.06
N TRP A 371 3.01 13.65 4.07
CA TRP A 371 1.70 13.27 3.54
C TRP A 371 0.81 12.56 4.59
N HIS A 372 1.42 11.86 5.54
CA HIS A 372 0.72 11.22 6.65
C HIS A 372 0.51 12.11 7.89
N GLY A 373 0.91 13.39 7.84
CA GLY A 373 0.67 14.34 8.93
C GLY A 373 1.85 14.59 9.87
N GLY A 374 2.97 13.89 9.69
CA GLY A 374 4.21 14.18 10.43
C GLY A 374 4.17 13.90 11.93
N HIS A 375 3.24 13.07 12.41
CA HIS A 375 3.20 12.63 13.80
C HIS A 375 4.47 11.85 14.20
N ASP A 376 4.84 11.90 15.48
CA ASP A 376 6.09 11.29 16.00
C ASP A 376 6.28 9.82 15.62
N ASN A 377 5.23 9.01 15.68
CA ASN A 377 5.26 7.59 15.30
C ASN A 377 5.53 7.41 13.80
N ILE A 378 4.94 8.27 12.95
CA ILE A 378 5.08 8.25 11.50
C ILE A 378 6.47 8.72 11.10
N ALA A 379 6.99 9.77 11.75
CA ALA A 379 8.35 10.24 11.56
C ALA A 379 9.37 9.16 11.94
N MET A 380 9.22 8.54 13.11
CA MET A 380 10.07 7.44 13.56
C MET A 380 10.03 6.25 12.61
N TRP A 381 8.84 5.82 12.20
CA TRP A 381 8.66 4.76 11.20
C TRP A 381 9.34 5.09 9.87
N SER A 382 9.22 6.33 9.40
CA SER A 382 9.82 6.79 8.15
C SER A 382 11.35 6.74 8.22
N VAL A 383 11.94 7.20 9.33
CA VAL A 383 13.39 7.17 9.56
C VAL A 383 13.90 5.73 9.63
N PHE A 384 13.23 4.83 10.37
CA PHE A 384 13.66 3.43 10.47
C PHE A 384 13.57 2.69 9.14
N ASN A 385 12.51 2.92 8.35
CA ASN A 385 12.43 2.35 7.02
C ASN A 385 13.53 2.88 6.09
N TRP A 386 13.81 4.18 6.14
CA TRP A 386 14.90 4.77 5.37
C TRP A 386 16.25 4.19 5.77
N ALA A 387 16.53 4.10 7.07
CA ALA A 387 17.73 3.47 7.61
C ALA A 387 17.86 2.00 7.15
N GLY A 388 16.76 1.25 7.14
CA GLY A 388 16.71 -0.10 6.58
C GLY A 388 17.12 -0.15 5.10
N ILE A 389 16.61 0.77 4.26
CA ILE A 389 17.03 0.89 2.86
C ILE A 389 18.50 1.29 2.73
N VAL A 390 19.03 2.16 3.59
CA VAL A 390 20.45 2.52 3.63
C VAL A 390 21.31 1.29 3.90
N VAL A 391 21.00 0.53 4.96
CA VAL A 391 21.70 -0.71 5.33
C VAL A 391 21.68 -1.71 4.18
N GLU A 392 20.52 -1.94 3.55
CA GLU A 392 20.41 -2.82 2.39
C GLU A 392 21.17 -2.29 1.15
N SER A 393 21.28 -0.97 0.99
CA SER A 393 22.08 -0.34 -0.08
C SER A 393 23.57 -0.55 0.12
N LEU A 394 24.04 -0.35 1.34
CA LEU A 394 25.44 -0.56 1.72
C LEU A 394 25.78 -2.05 1.63
N GLY A 395 24.94 -2.93 2.17
CA GLY A 395 25.11 -4.39 2.04
C GLY A 395 25.18 -4.85 0.58
N ALA A 396 24.30 -4.33 -0.29
CA ALA A 396 24.35 -4.65 -1.71
C ALA A 396 25.61 -4.10 -2.42
N ALA A 397 26.16 -2.96 -1.97
CA ALA A 397 27.41 -2.43 -2.48
C ALA A 397 28.61 -3.27 -2.00
N LEU A 398 28.63 -3.66 -0.72
CA LEU A 398 29.66 -4.51 -0.13
C LEU A 398 29.73 -5.88 -0.82
N ILE A 399 28.58 -6.51 -1.08
CA ILE A 399 28.50 -7.80 -1.79
C ILE A 399 29.10 -7.73 -3.21
N LYS A 400 29.11 -6.56 -3.86
CA LYS A 400 29.67 -6.39 -5.21
C LYS A 400 31.20 -6.24 -5.23
N THR A 401 31.86 -6.09 -4.08
CA THR A 401 33.32 -6.00 -4.02
C THR A 401 33.98 -7.32 -4.46
N SER A 402 35.17 -7.24 -5.06
CA SER A 402 35.91 -8.42 -5.51
C SER A 402 36.18 -9.40 -4.37
N THR A 403 36.55 -8.89 -3.20
CA THR A 403 36.75 -9.68 -1.98
C THR A 403 35.50 -10.45 -1.60
N ALA A 404 34.34 -9.78 -1.51
CA ALA A 404 33.09 -10.45 -1.16
C ALA A 404 32.68 -11.50 -2.21
N GLN A 405 32.85 -11.21 -3.50
CA GLN A 405 32.57 -12.16 -4.57
C GLN A 405 33.47 -13.40 -4.49
N THR A 406 34.77 -13.24 -4.20
CA THR A 406 35.68 -14.38 -4.01
C THR A 406 35.20 -15.29 -2.89
N TYR A 407 34.82 -14.74 -1.73
CA TYR A 407 34.27 -15.53 -0.63
C TYR A 407 32.91 -16.15 -0.96
N LEU A 408 32.00 -15.43 -1.61
CA LEU A 408 30.68 -15.97 -1.95
C LEU A 408 30.75 -17.11 -2.96
N ASN A 409 31.72 -17.07 -3.87
CA ASN A 409 31.91 -18.10 -4.90
C ASN A 409 32.45 -19.42 -4.35
N THR A 410 32.95 -19.48 -3.09
CA THR A 410 33.38 -20.75 -2.47
C THR A 410 32.22 -21.58 -1.94
N TYR A 411 31.05 -20.96 -1.69
CA TYR A 411 29.89 -21.63 -1.12
C TYR A 411 28.94 -22.16 -2.18
N SER A 412 28.33 -23.32 -1.91
CA SER A 412 27.23 -23.84 -2.74
C SER A 412 26.03 -22.89 -2.75
N LEU A 413 25.22 -22.92 -3.82
CA LEU A 413 24.00 -22.12 -3.92
C LEU A 413 23.02 -22.36 -2.75
N ARG A 414 22.99 -23.57 -2.20
CA ARG A 414 22.20 -23.91 -1.00
C ARG A 414 22.73 -23.21 0.25
N ASN A 415 24.06 -23.19 0.45
CA ASN A 415 24.67 -22.51 1.60
C ASN A 415 24.56 -20.99 1.47
N LEU A 416 24.70 -20.44 0.26
CA LEU A 416 24.43 -19.03 -0.02
C LEU A 416 22.98 -18.64 0.33
N ARG A 417 22.00 -19.49 0.01
CA ARG A 417 20.60 -19.29 0.42
C ARG A 417 20.45 -19.26 1.94
N ARG A 418 21.08 -20.19 2.67
CA ARG A 418 21.05 -20.22 4.15
C ARG A 418 21.69 -18.98 4.77
N MET A 419 22.87 -18.59 4.30
CA MET A 419 23.51 -17.35 4.75
C MET A 419 22.65 -16.12 4.46
N LYS A 420 22.06 -16.04 3.26
CA LYS A 420 21.14 -14.96 2.89
C LYS A 420 19.93 -14.92 3.84
N ALA A 421 19.31 -16.05 4.15
CA ALA A 421 18.19 -16.10 5.09
C ALA A 421 18.61 -15.68 6.50
N ALA A 422 19.80 -16.07 6.96
CA ALA A 422 20.34 -15.66 8.25
C ALA A 422 20.58 -14.14 8.32
N MET A 423 21.05 -13.52 7.22
CA MET A 423 21.23 -12.07 7.14
C MET A 423 19.89 -11.31 7.13
N PHE A 424 18.87 -11.86 6.47
CA PHE A 424 17.56 -11.21 6.37
C PHE A 424 16.63 -11.49 7.56
N ALA A 425 16.91 -12.49 8.40
CA ALA A 425 16.09 -12.77 9.59
C ALA A 425 16.04 -11.57 10.57
N PRO A 426 17.16 -10.94 10.97
CA PRO A 426 17.13 -9.71 11.75
C PRO A 426 16.42 -8.56 11.04
N VAL A 427 16.59 -8.44 9.72
CA VAL A 427 15.93 -7.41 8.91
C VAL A 427 14.41 -7.59 8.93
N ALA A 428 13.92 -8.81 8.76
CA ALA A 428 12.51 -9.14 8.83
C ALA A 428 11.92 -8.88 10.24
N THR A 429 12.65 -9.23 11.30
CA THR A 429 12.27 -8.89 12.68
C THR A 429 12.11 -7.38 12.87
N LEU A 430 13.11 -6.60 12.46
CA LEU A 430 13.08 -5.14 12.56
C LEU A 430 11.96 -4.53 11.72
N LEU A 431 11.68 -5.08 10.54
CA LEU A 431 10.58 -4.65 9.68
C LEU A 431 9.22 -4.84 10.37
N ILE A 432 8.99 -6.00 10.98
CA ILE A 432 7.74 -6.28 11.70
C ILE A 432 7.58 -5.32 12.86
N ILE A 433 8.60 -5.16 13.70
CA ILE A 433 8.57 -4.24 14.85
C ILE A 433 8.34 -2.80 14.39
N ASN A 434 9.00 -2.38 13.32
CA ASN A 434 8.82 -1.05 12.76
C ASN A 434 7.39 -0.83 12.25
N ASN A 435 6.77 -1.84 11.63
CA ASN A 435 5.37 -1.74 11.23
C ASN A 435 4.42 -1.73 12.44
N LEU A 436 4.74 -2.44 13.52
CA LEU A 436 3.97 -2.34 14.76
C LEU A 436 4.11 -0.95 15.40
N VAL A 437 5.29 -0.33 15.34
CA VAL A 437 5.51 1.08 15.75
C VAL A 437 4.64 2.05 14.96
N PHE A 438 4.52 1.85 13.65
CA PHE A 438 3.69 2.70 12.78
C PHE A 438 2.25 2.74 13.29
N VAL A 439 1.72 1.59 13.68
CA VAL A 439 0.31 1.45 14.01
C VAL A 439 0.02 1.60 15.51
N GLY A 440 0.78 0.92 16.39
CA GLY A 440 0.63 0.97 17.85
C GLY A 440 1.34 2.16 18.51
N GLY A 441 2.06 2.98 17.74
CA GLY A 441 2.71 4.19 18.21
C GLY A 441 4.03 3.96 18.96
N ARG A 442 4.60 5.07 19.47
CA ARG A 442 5.94 5.08 20.09
C ARG A 442 6.02 4.24 21.37
N GLN A 443 4.97 4.25 22.17
CA GLN A 443 4.94 3.52 23.44
C GLN A 443 4.92 2.01 23.23
N ALA A 444 4.08 1.50 22.32
CA ALA A 444 4.07 0.10 21.92
C ALA A 444 5.45 -0.32 21.38
N GLY A 445 6.04 0.52 20.51
CA GLY A 445 7.41 0.36 20.03
C GLY A 445 8.45 0.12 21.13
N SER A 446 8.44 0.99 22.15
CA SER A 446 9.36 0.88 23.30
C SER A 446 9.20 -0.46 24.03
N VAL A 447 7.96 -0.92 24.23
CA VAL A 447 7.66 -2.21 24.85
C VAL A 447 8.22 -3.36 24.00
N TYR A 448 8.06 -3.32 22.68
CA TYR A 448 8.61 -4.34 21.78
C TYR A 448 10.13 -4.40 21.83
N PHE A 449 10.81 -3.26 21.77
CA PHE A 449 12.27 -3.21 21.85
C PHE A 449 12.78 -3.64 23.23
N HIS A 450 12.15 -3.21 24.33
CA HIS A 450 12.53 -3.62 25.67
C HIS A 450 12.36 -5.13 25.88
N LYS A 451 11.25 -5.71 25.40
CA LYS A 451 11.03 -7.15 25.45
C LYS A 451 12.04 -7.93 24.63
N LEU A 452 12.39 -7.42 23.44
CA LEU A 452 13.32 -8.09 22.52
C LEU A 452 14.78 -8.00 22.96
N LEU A 453 15.22 -6.85 23.47
CA LEU A 453 16.63 -6.56 23.71
C LEU A 453 17.05 -6.72 25.18
N THR A 454 16.09 -6.68 26.12
CA THR A 454 16.39 -6.70 27.56
C THR A 454 15.68 -7.84 28.26
N TYR A 455 14.34 -7.85 28.26
CA TYR A 455 13.57 -8.74 29.16
C TYR A 455 13.66 -10.23 28.78
N ASN A 456 13.47 -10.56 27.49
CA ASN A 456 13.53 -11.96 27.03
C ASN A 456 14.88 -12.32 26.39
N PHE A 457 15.90 -11.48 26.54
CA PHE A 457 17.20 -11.72 25.93
C PHE A 457 18.01 -12.75 26.75
N PRO A 458 18.70 -13.72 26.13
CA PRO A 458 18.79 -13.95 24.68
C PRO A 458 17.74 -14.93 24.14
N VAL A 459 17.06 -15.70 24.98
CA VAL A 459 16.26 -16.87 24.54
C VAL A 459 15.09 -16.47 23.64
N GLY A 460 14.29 -15.48 24.04
CA GLY A 460 13.17 -14.99 23.22
C GLY A 460 13.64 -14.31 21.93
N THR A 461 14.76 -13.59 22.00
CA THR A 461 15.39 -12.95 20.83
C THR A 461 15.85 -13.98 19.81
N LEU A 462 16.56 -15.02 20.26
CA LEU A 462 17.02 -16.12 19.41
C LEU A 462 15.86 -16.93 18.86
N GLY A 463 14.82 -17.18 19.66
CA GLY A 463 13.58 -17.84 19.21
C GLY A 463 12.86 -17.04 18.12
N LEU A 464 12.75 -15.72 18.27
CA LEU A 464 12.16 -14.85 17.25
C LEU A 464 13.01 -14.83 15.98
N LEU A 465 14.33 -14.69 16.10
CA LEU A 465 15.25 -14.73 14.97
C LEU A 465 15.20 -16.07 14.23
N PHE A 466 15.09 -17.19 14.95
CA PHE A 466 14.91 -18.50 14.35
C PHE A 466 13.56 -18.61 13.61
N THR A 467 12.48 -18.12 14.21
CA THR A 467 11.15 -18.07 13.58
C THR A 467 11.18 -17.24 12.29
N MET A 468 11.84 -16.07 12.33
CA MET A 468 12.01 -15.22 11.14
C MET A 468 12.95 -15.84 10.11
N TYR A 469 14.01 -16.53 10.52
CA TYR A 469 14.86 -17.30 9.60
C TYR A 469 14.05 -18.36 8.86
N CYS A 470 13.20 -19.11 9.57
CA CYS A 470 12.29 -20.08 8.97
C CYS A 470 11.33 -19.41 7.98
N SER A 471 10.73 -18.28 8.37
CA SER A 471 9.87 -17.47 7.49
C SER A 471 10.59 -17.07 6.19
N VAL A 472 11.80 -16.50 6.28
CA VAL A 472 12.59 -16.07 5.12
C VAL A 472 12.92 -17.26 4.21
N GLN A 473 13.23 -18.43 4.78
CA GLN A 473 13.48 -19.64 3.99
C GLN A 473 12.26 -20.10 3.21
N LEU A 474 11.07 -20.06 3.83
CA LEU A 474 9.81 -20.39 3.17
C LEU A 474 9.48 -19.36 2.08
N ILE A 475 9.73 -18.08 2.31
CA ILE A 475 9.53 -17.04 1.29
C ILE A 475 10.44 -17.29 0.08
N PHE A 476 11.72 -17.61 0.27
CA PHE A 476 12.59 -17.98 -0.85
C PHE A 476 12.10 -19.20 -1.61
N GLU A 477 11.48 -20.16 -0.92
CA GLU A 477 10.88 -21.34 -1.55
C GLU A 477 9.65 -20.98 -2.40
N LEU A 478 8.77 -20.16 -1.84
CA LEU A 478 7.58 -19.67 -2.55
C LEU A 478 7.96 -18.85 -3.78
N GLU A 479 8.90 -17.91 -3.66
CA GLU A 479 9.39 -17.11 -4.79
C GLU A 479 9.94 -18.00 -5.92
N ARG A 480 10.65 -19.08 -5.58
CA ARG A 480 11.17 -20.06 -6.55
C ARG A 480 10.05 -20.80 -7.27
N VAL A 481 9.04 -21.29 -6.53
CA VAL A 481 7.90 -22.04 -7.09
C VAL A 481 7.07 -21.14 -8.01
N PHE A 482 6.72 -19.93 -7.56
CA PHE A 482 5.96 -18.97 -8.38
C PHE A 482 6.73 -18.53 -9.62
N TYR A 483 8.04 -18.30 -9.52
CA TYR A 483 8.88 -17.97 -10.67
C TYR A 483 8.94 -19.09 -11.72
N LYS A 484 8.96 -20.35 -11.28
CA LYS A 484 8.91 -21.50 -12.19
C LYS A 484 7.56 -21.56 -12.93
N LYS A 485 6.47 -21.32 -12.21
CA LYS A 485 5.11 -21.33 -12.78
C LYS A 485 4.93 -20.22 -13.83
N SER A 486 5.39 -19.01 -13.55
CA SER A 486 5.28 -17.88 -14.50
C SER A 486 6.15 -17.99 -15.77
N LYS A 487 6.99 -19.02 -15.87
CA LYS A 487 7.73 -19.34 -17.10
C LYS A 487 7.08 -20.48 -17.91
N MET A 488 6.16 -21.21 -17.30
CA MET A 488 5.43 -22.31 -17.92
C MET A 488 4.10 -21.84 -18.51
N ASP A 489 3.52 -20.79 -17.92
CA ASP A 489 2.40 -20.00 -18.45
C ASP A 489 2.94 -18.90 -19.39
#